data_AF-A0A6N8J216-F1
#
_entry.id   AF-A0A6N8J216-F1
#
_cell.length_a   1.000
_cell.length_b   1.000
_cell.length_c   1.000
_cell.angle_alpha   90.00
_cell.angle_beta   90.00
_cell.angle_gamma   90.00
#
_symmetry.space_group_name_H-M   'P 1'
#
loop_
_entity.id
_entity.type
_entity.pdbx_description
1 polymer ?
#
loop_
_entity_poly.entity_id
_entity_poly.type
_entity_poly.pdbx_seq_one_letter_code
_entity_poly.pdbx_strand_id
1 'polypeptide(L)'
;MFSKLYWATIPMALTCASYAQQVNLPYRDLPDPAPQTSWETVTGLHVSFASADIRYEKGRAPDAGLQSEWKTKAWKGEQVHTQLLIWTTKPLTGVTVNTQPLQDGKGHTIPATASFVRYVMTDGLNKDGTGCGYRKSTDYDSSLVEDAIDIVKKQDIAANTTQPVWLSIKVPAGAPAGIYHGVVKIGTITLPYQVQVSAHTLPPASKWQYHLDLWQSPYAISRMHKVKDWSPAHFAAMKPYMKMLADAGQKVITTTLIYDPWNGQTEDIYGSMIKWTRQSNGKWSYDYTIFDKWVQFMLDLGIRKEVNCYSMIPWNLKFWYYDAATGKDTFIVAKPGSAEYDAHWRPMLTDFVKHLKTKGWFNITTIAMDERTMEDMKWTIALIKSVDKDFKVSLAGSYHAEIESGLVDLCIASAEVMPAEVLAERKKRGDITTYYTYCHEGHPNTFTFSPPAEATWLSWYAAMKGFDGYLRWAYNSWVKDPLHDSRFRSWSAGDTYFVYPGVRSSIRFERLKEGIQDYEKIRLLREQFIKENNTAKLQQLETLLSSFQLDTLKTRSAADMVQKAQAGLNEF
;
A
#
# COMPACT_ATOMS: atom_id res chain seq x y z
N MET A 1 -30.03 -59.98 22.23
CA MET A 1 -29.12 -59.37 23.23
C MET A 1 -28.02 -58.64 22.47
N PHE A 2 -27.72 -57.41 22.89
CA PHE A 2 -26.71 -56.46 22.38
C PHE A 2 -27.11 -55.54 21.21
N SER A 3 -27.46 -54.33 21.65
CA SER A 3 -27.44 -53.05 20.94
C SER A 3 -26.03 -52.65 20.51
N LYS A 4 -25.89 -51.94 19.39
CA LYS A 4 -24.87 -50.88 19.23
C LYS A 4 -25.41 -49.72 18.41
N LEU A 5 -25.40 -48.56 19.07
CA LEU A 5 -25.66 -47.21 18.57
C LEU A 5 -24.77 -46.88 17.38
N TYR A 6 -25.36 -46.32 16.33
CA TYR A 6 -24.67 -45.46 15.37
C TYR A 6 -24.60 -44.05 15.95
N TRP A 7 -23.41 -43.62 16.38
CA TRP A 7 -23.12 -42.21 16.59
C TRP A 7 -22.66 -41.60 15.28
N ALA A 8 -23.44 -40.65 14.79
CA ALA A 8 -23.07 -39.75 13.70
C ALA A 8 -21.92 -38.84 14.17
N THR A 9 -20.75 -38.98 13.54
CA THR A 9 -19.67 -38.00 13.63
C THR A 9 -19.93 -36.87 12.64
N ILE A 10 -20.46 -35.76 13.16
CA ILE A 10 -20.49 -34.47 12.46
C ILE A 10 -19.04 -33.96 12.36
N PRO A 11 -18.48 -33.63 11.18
CA PRO A 11 -17.15 -33.04 11.11
C PRO A 11 -17.22 -31.59 11.60
N MET A 12 -16.64 -31.38 12.78
CA MET A 12 -16.40 -30.10 13.44
C MET A 12 -15.29 -29.32 12.68
N ALA A 13 -15.56 -28.92 11.44
CA ALA A 13 -14.60 -28.26 10.55
C ALA A 13 -15.04 -26.86 10.08
N LEU A 14 -15.97 -26.22 10.80
CA LEU A 14 -16.54 -24.92 10.41
C LEU A 14 -16.37 -23.79 11.45
N THR A 15 -15.63 -23.98 12.53
CA THR A 15 -15.52 -22.97 13.61
C THR A 15 -14.18 -22.25 13.71
N CYS A 16 -13.16 -22.59 12.91
CA CYS A 16 -11.87 -21.88 12.92
C CYS A 16 -11.81 -20.65 12.00
N ALA A 17 -12.82 -20.39 11.16
CA ALA A 17 -12.77 -19.30 10.19
C ALA A 17 -13.22 -17.92 10.74
N SER A 18 -13.81 -17.86 11.92
CA SER A 18 -14.48 -16.65 12.44
C SER A 18 -13.78 -15.93 13.59
N TYR A 19 -12.71 -16.50 14.17
CA TYR A 19 -12.04 -15.90 15.34
C TYR A 19 -10.76 -15.11 15.03
N ALA A 20 -10.25 -15.15 13.79
CA ALA A 20 -9.06 -14.38 13.38
C ALA A 20 -9.39 -12.94 12.90
N GLN A 21 -10.62 -12.46 13.05
CA GLN A 21 -11.07 -11.22 12.39
C GLN A 21 -11.44 -10.05 13.32
N GLN A 22 -11.23 -10.15 14.64
CA GLN A 22 -11.66 -9.10 15.57
C GLN A 22 -10.48 -8.52 16.35
N VAL A 23 -9.47 -7.99 15.65
CA VAL A 23 -8.50 -7.12 16.31
C VAL A 23 -9.22 -5.82 16.74
N ASN A 24 -9.51 -5.74 18.04
CA ASN A 24 -10.09 -4.61 18.78
C ASN A 24 -11.33 -3.99 18.12
N LEU A 25 -12.49 -4.61 18.36
CA LEU A 25 -13.79 -4.12 17.91
C LEU A 25 -14.85 -4.16 19.02
N PRO A 26 -15.61 -3.06 19.24
CA PRO A 26 -15.34 -1.69 18.79
C PRO A 26 -14.13 -1.10 19.53
N TYR A 27 -13.45 -0.12 18.92
CA TYR A 27 -12.41 0.69 19.58
C TYR A 27 -12.81 2.16 19.60
N ARG A 28 -12.19 2.97 20.47
CA ARG A 28 -12.44 4.42 20.59
C ARG A 28 -11.19 5.18 20.16
N ASP A 29 -11.36 6.26 19.42
CA ASP A 29 -10.22 7.12 19.09
C ASP A 29 -9.63 7.71 20.38
N LEU A 30 -8.36 8.12 20.33
CA LEU A 30 -7.76 8.88 21.43
C LEU A 30 -8.49 10.23 21.65
N PRO A 31 -8.33 10.85 22.82
CA PRO A 31 -8.76 12.23 23.03
C PRO A 31 -8.11 13.17 22.03
N ASP A 32 -8.86 14.14 21.52
CA ASP A 32 -8.34 15.17 20.63
C ASP A 32 -7.45 16.13 21.44
N PRO A 33 -6.15 16.29 21.09
CA PRO A 33 -5.29 17.27 21.75
C PRO A 33 -5.64 18.71 21.35
N ALA A 34 -6.38 18.92 20.25
CA ALA A 34 -6.81 20.24 19.84
C ALA A 34 -7.90 20.81 20.79
N PRO A 35 -7.89 22.13 21.06
CA PRO A 35 -8.95 22.75 21.86
C PRO A 35 -10.29 22.65 21.12
N GLN A 36 -11.39 22.52 21.88
CA GLN A 36 -12.71 22.59 21.27
C GLN A 36 -12.96 23.96 20.63
N THR A 37 -13.45 23.96 19.40
CA THR A 37 -13.92 25.18 18.73
C THR A 37 -15.38 25.49 19.11
N SER A 38 -15.86 26.70 18.84
CA SER A 38 -17.28 27.03 19.07
C SER A 38 -18.20 26.24 18.14
N TRP A 39 -19.31 25.72 18.69
CA TRP A 39 -20.39 25.03 17.97
C TRP A 39 -21.72 25.79 18.04
N GLU A 40 -21.71 27.05 18.51
CA GLU A 40 -22.93 27.84 18.79
C GLU A 40 -23.85 28.03 17.58
N THR A 41 -23.28 28.07 16.37
CA THR A 41 -24.03 28.23 15.12
C THR A 41 -24.61 26.92 14.57
N VAL A 42 -24.23 25.77 15.15
CA VAL A 42 -24.66 24.45 14.68
C VAL A 42 -25.97 24.06 15.37
N THR A 43 -27.04 23.94 14.58
CA THR A 43 -28.37 23.60 15.08
C THR A 43 -28.89 22.31 14.45
N GLY A 44 -29.20 21.32 15.29
CA GLY A 44 -29.72 20.03 14.84
C GLY A 44 -28.63 19.07 14.32
N LEU A 45 -29.06 18.11 13.49
CA LEU A 45 -28.21 17.14 12.84
C LEU A 45 -27.95 17.59 11.41
N HIS A 46 -26.67 17.68 11.03
CA HIS A 46 -26.28 17.95 9.67
C HIS A 46 -25.59 16.74 9.05
N VAL A 47 -25.88 16.54 7.76
CA VAL A 47 -25.19 15.57 6.92
C VAL A 47 -24.98 16.19 5.55
N SER A 48 -23.79 16.08 4.99
CA SER A 48 -23.44 16.61 3.67
C SER A 48 -22.40 15.73 3.00
N PHE A 49 -22.40 15.69 1.67
CA PHE A 49 -21.20 15.25 0.95
C PHE A 49 -20.06 16.23 1.21
N ALA A 50 -18.84 15.73 1.12
CA ALA A 50 -17.62 16.43 1.41
C ALA A 50 -16.51 16.00 0.44
N SER A 51 -15.49 16.83 0.29
CA SER A 51 -14.35 16.49 -0.56
C SER A 51 -13.53 15.36 0.07
N ALA A 52 -13.18 14.35 -0.72
CA ALA A 52 -12.22 13.31 -0.32
C ALA A 52 -10.78 13.84 -0.25
N ASP A 53 -10.53 15.08 -0.71
CA ASP A 53 -9.22 15.75 -0.68
C ASP A 53 -8.96 16.52 0.62
N ILE A 54 -9.95 16.63 1.49
CA ILE A 54 -9.87 17.37 2.76
C ILE A 54 -9.94 16.38 3.90
N ARG A 55 -9.08 16.57 4.91
CA ARG A 55 -9.20 15.88 6.20
C ARG A 55 -9.92 16.78 7.18
N TYR A 56 -11.07 16.34 7.68
CA TYR A 56 -11.94 17.14 8.53
C TYR A 56 -11.62 16.92 10.01
N GLU A 57 -11.35 18.01 10.72
CA GLU A 57 -11.06 18.00 12.16
C GLU A 57 -12.24 17.47 12.98
N LYS A 58 -11.95 16.62 13.98
CA LYS A 58 -12.98 15.95 14.78
C LYS A 58 -13.79 16.93 15.63
N GLY A 59 -13.11 17.85 16.32
CA GLY A 59 -13.73 18.80 17.26
C GLY A 59 -14.30 20.08 16.63
N ARG A 60 -14.32 20.18 15.30
CA ARG A 60 -14.72 21.39 14.56
C ARG A 60 -15.86 21.12 13.60
N ALA A 61 -16.85 22.02 13.57
CA ALA A 61 -17.91 21.97 12.57
C ALA A 61 -17.34 22.30 11.17
N PRO A 62 -17.67 21.52 10.13
CA PRO A 62 -17.10 21.73 8.80
C PRO A 62 -17.66 22.98 8.15
N ASP A 63 -16.80 23.75 7.48
CA ASP A 63 -17.12 25.01 6.79
C ASP A 63 -16.67 25.03 5.32
N ALA A 64 -15.94 24.00 4.86
CA ALA A 64 -15.39 23.91 3.52
C ALA A 64 -15.70 22.57 2.82
N GLY A 65 -15.80 22.61 1.49
CA GLY A 65 -15.93 21.41 0.66
C GLY A 65 -17.29 20.69 0.76
N LEU A 66 -18.30 21.30 1.37
CA LEU A 66 -19.63 20.71 1.54
C LEU A 66 -20.45 20.76 0.25
N GLN A 67 -21.14 19.66 -0.05
CA GLN A 67 -21.99 19.52 -1.23
C GLN A 67 -23.32 18.83 -0.87
N SER A 68 -24.43 19.31 -1.45
CA SER A 68 -25.77 18.74 -1.25
C SER A 68 -26.01 17.47 -2.08
N GLU A 69 -25.25 17.28 -3.16
CA GLU A 69 -25.25 16.10 -4.02
C GLU A 69 -23.81 15.77 -4.43
N TRP A 70 -23.56 14.51 -4.79
CA TRP A 70 -22.29 14.10 -5.38
C TRP A 70 -22.50 13.51 -6.78
N LYS A 71 -21.77 14.03 -7.76
CA LYS A 71 -21.83 13.58 -9.16
C LYS A 71 -20.43 13.25 -9.62
N THR A 72 -20.25 12.07 -10.21
CA THR A 72 -18.96 11.66 -10.77
C THR A 72 -19.11 10.84 -12.06
N LYS A 73 -18.00 10.66 -12.77
CA LYS A 73 -17.86 9.80 -13.94
C LYS A 73 -16.94 8.63 -13.59
N ALA A 74 -17.22 7.45 -14.13
CA ALA A 74 -16.40 6.26 -13.93
C ALA A 74 -16.38 5.39 -15.19
N TRP A 75 -15.27 4.70 -15.44
CA TRP A 75 -15.19 3.62 -16.41
C TRP A 75 -15.81 2.35 -15.84
N LYS A 76 -16.21 1.42 -16.70
CA LYS A 76 -16.62 0.08 -16.26
C LYS A 76 -15.43 -0.60 -15.59
N GLY A 77 -15.63 -1.24 -14.44
CA GLY A 77 -14.54 -1.89 -13.69
C GLY A 77 -13.79 -0.97 -12.71
N GLU A 78 -14.03 0.34 -12.76
CA GLU A 78 -13.40 1.32 -11.88
C GLU A 78 -14.06 1.38 -10.49
N GLN A 79 -13.26 1.67 -9.48
CA GLN A 79 -13.72 2.05 -8.15
C GLN A 79 -13.54 3.56 -7.94
N VAL A 80 -14.67 4.25 -7.72
CA VAL A 80 -14.72 5.67 -7.36
C VAL A 80 -15.21 5.84 -5.92
N HIS A 81 -14.92 6.99 -5.32
CA HIS A 81 -15.27 7.25 -3.93
C HIS A 81 -15.49 8.74 -3.66
N THR A 82 -16.10 9.02 -2.52
CA THR A 82 -16.24 10.37 -1.94
C THR A 82 -16.38 10.26 -0.42
N GLN A 83 -16.51 11.40 0.24
CA GLN A 83 -16.74 11.49 1.67
C GLN A 83 -18.12 12.08 1.97
N LEU A 84 -18.72 11.66 3.08
CA LEU A 84 -19.82 12.35 3.74
C LEU A 84 -19.41 12.72 5.16
N LEU A 85 -19.99 13.79 5.69
CA LEU A 85 -19.79 14.22 7.06
C LEU A 85 -21.11 14.17 7.81
N ILE A 86 -21.05 13.76 9.08
CA ILE A 86 -22.14 13.83 10.05
C ILE A 86 -21.65 14.72 11.19
N TRP A 87 -22.36 15.80 11.51
CA TRP A 87 -21.98 16.66 12.63
C TRP A 87 -23.20 17.24 13.35
N THR A 88 -23.07 17.37 14.67
CA THR A 88 -24.17 17.85 15.53
C THR A 88 -23.67 18.26 16.91
N THR A 89 -24.46 19.06 17.62
CA THR A 89 -24.22 19.46 19.02
C THR A 89 -24.79 18.49 20.05
N LYS A 90 -25.52 17.44 19.62
CA LYS A 90 -26.10 16.42 20.50
C LYS A 90 -25.45 15.07 20.26
N PRO A 91 -25.27 14.22 21.29
CA PRO A 91 -24.77 12.88 21.06
C PRO A 91 -25.79 12.07 20.25
N LEU A 92 -25.29 11.25 19.32
CA LEU A 92 -26.08 10.30 18.54
C LEU A 92 -25.71 8.89 18.95
N THR A 93 -26.71 8.05 19.19
CA THR A 93 -26.50 6.65 19.55
C THR A 93 -26.84 5.75 18.39
N GLY A 94 -25.97 4.78 18.15
CA GLY A 94 -26.23 3.70 17.20
C GLY A 94 -26.41 4.14 15.75
N VAL A 95 -25.67 5.15 15.31
CA VAL A 95 -25.72 5.68 13.96
C VAL A 95 -25.32 4.60 12.96
N THR A 96 -26.11 4.46 11.90
CA THR A 96 -25.84 3.57 10.76
C THR A 96 -25.90 4.40 9.48
N VAL A 97 -25.07 4.03 8.50
CA VAL A 97 -25.09 4.65 7.18
C VAL A 97 -25.63 3.64 6.19
N ASN A 98 -26.83 3.91 5.68
CA ASN A 98 -27.51 3.00 4.77
C ASN A 98 -27.35 3.51 3.33
N THR A 99 -26.83 2.64 2.46
CA THR A 99 -26.75 2.90 1.03
C THR A 99 -27.68 1.95 0.30
N GLN A 100 -28.29 2.43 -0.77
CA GLN A 100 -29.01 1.58 -1.72
C GLN A 100 -28.16 1.41 -2.99
N PRO A 101 -28.25 0.27 -3.70
CA PRO A 101 -27.62 0.13 -5.01
C PRO A 101 -28.08 1.26 -5.93
N LEU A 102 -27.15 1.84 -6.68
CA LEU A 102 -27.48 2.83 -7.70
C LEU A 102 -28.26 2.16 -8.82
N GLN A 103 -29.19 2.88 -9.45
CA GLN A 103 -30.09 2.36 -10.49
C GLN A 103 -30.10 3.27 -11.72
N ASP A 104 -30.21 2.69 -12.91
CA ASP A 104 -30.30 3.41 -14.19
C ASP A 104 -31.73 3.56 -14.73
N GLY A 105 -32.73 3.11 -13.98
CA GLY A 105 -34.14 3.08 -14.40
C GLY A 105 -34.50 2.00 -15.43
N LYS A 106 -33.54 1.15 -15.82
CA LYS A 106 -33.72 0.05 -16.79
C LYS A 106 -33.53 -1.33 -16.16
N GLY A 107 -33.42 -1.40 -14.84
CA GLY A 107 -33.26 -2.64 -14.06
C GLY A 107 -31.80 -3.02 -13.78
N HIS A 108 -30.82 -2.22 -14.20
CA HIS A 108 -29.41 -2.46 -13.86
C HIS A 108 -29.06 -1.77 -12.54
N THR A 109 -28.21 -2.41 -11.75
CA THR A 109 -27.82 -1.90 -10.43
C THR A 109 -26.32 -1.94 -10.19
N ILE A 110 -25.80 -0.96 -9.47
CA ILE A 110 -24.39 -0.91 -9.03
C ILE A 110 -24.37 -0.84 -7.50
N PRO A 111 -23.66 -1.75 -6.80
CA PRO A 111 -23.58 -1.70 -5.34
C PRO A 111 -22.74 -0.51 -4.86
N ALA A 112 -23.12 0.05 -3.72
CA ALA A 112 -22.35 1.07 -3.00
C ALA A 112 -22.08 0.57 -1.57
N THR A 113 -20.99 1.05 -0.98
CA THR A 113 -20.63 0.74 0.41
C THR A 113 -20.24 2.02 1.13
N ALA A 114 -20.74 2.19 2.36
CA ALA A 114 -20.33 3.27 3.24
C ALA A 114 -19.69 2.71 4.52
N SER A 115 -18.62 3.36 4.97
CA SER A 115 -17.85 3.01 6.16
C SER A 115 -17.48 4.26 6.94
N PHE A 116 -17.54 4.22 8.28
CA PHE A 116 -17.05 5.32 9.10
C PHE A 116 -15.53 5.48 8.92
N VAL A 117 -15.06 6.73 8.90
CA VAL A 117 -13.63 7.04 8.95
C VAL A 117 -13.27 7.41 10.38
N ARG A 118 -12.17 6.87 10.88
CA ARG A 118 -11.73 7.00 12.26
C ARG A 118 -10.51 7.91 12.35
N TYR A 119 -10.37 8.52 13.52
CA TYR A 119 -9.28 9.42 13.82
C TYR A 119 -8.10 8.67 14.44
N VAL A 120 -6.90 8.97 13.97
CA VAL A 120 -5.63 8.45 14.48
C VAL A 120 -4.75 9.60 14.92
N MET A 121 -3.99 9.41 16.00
CA MET A 121 -2.99 10.38 16.43
C MET A 121 -1.87 10.44 15.42
N THR A 122 -1.46 11.66 15.07
CA THR A 122 -0.42 11.98 14.10
C THR A 122 0.51 13.05 14.67
N ASP A 123 1.67 13.23 14.03
CA ASP A 123 2.57 14.36 14.23
C ASP A 123 2.65 15.21 12.93
N GLY A 124 3.75 15.94 12.73
CA GLY A 124 4.01 16.72 11.52
C GLY A 124 5.40 16.47 10.91
N LEU A 125 5.83 17.40 10.06
CA LEU A 125 7.19 17.41 9.51
C LEU A 125 8.19 17.96 10.54
N ASN A 126 9.47 17.68 10.31
CA ASN A 126 10.58 18.35 10.97
C ASN A 126 10.62 19.84 10.60
N LYS A 127 11.38 20.62 11.38
CA LYS A 127 11.62 22.05 11.10
C LYS A 127 12.30 22.31 9.75
N ASP A 128 13.04 21.34 9.23
CA ASP A 128 13.67 21.39 7.90
C ASP A 128 12.73 20.99 6.76
N GLY A 129 11.47 20.67 7.06
CA GLY A 129 10.46 20.26 6.09
C GLY A 129 10.49 18.77 5.71
N THR A 130 11.43 17.98 6.26
CA THR A 130 11.49 16.53 6.02
C THR A 130 10.71 15.77 7.09
N GLY A 131 10.46 14.48 6.86
CA GLY A 131 9.98 13.53 7.85
C GLY A 131 11.06 12.60 8.40
N CYS A 132 12.35 12.81 8.16
CA CYS A 132 13.39 11.84 8.50
C CYS A 132 13.91 11.89 9.95
N GLY A 133 14.58 10.83 10.40
CA GLY A 133 15.32 10.78 11.66
C GLY A 133 14.57 10.19 12.85
N TYR A 134 15.28 10.03 13.96
CA TYR A 134 14.70 9.59 15.23
C TYR A 134 13.84 10.69 15.84
N ARG A 135 12.74 10.28 16.47
CA ARG A 135 11.76 11.19 17.06
C ARG A 135 11.40 10.77 18.47
N LYS A 136 11.17 11.77 19.32
CA LYS A 136 10.44 11.61 20.57
C LYS A 136 9.12 12.32 20.42
N SER A 137 8.04 11.71 20.89
CA SER A 137 6.69 12.29 20.81
C SER A 137 6.55 13.62 21.55
N THR A 138 7.48 13.95 22.46
CA THR A 138 7.55 15.23 23.18
C THR A 138 8.09 16.38 22.33
N ASP A 139 8.77 16.07 21.22
CA ASP A 139 9.51 17.06 20.43
C ASP A 139 8.67 17.61 19.27
N TYR A 140 7.47 17.07 19.07
CA TYR A 140 6.57 17.39 17.96
C TYR A 140 5.15 17.58 18.46
N ASP A 141 4.43 18.50 17.81
CA ASP A 141 3.00 18.67 18.04
C ASP A 141 2.25 17.37 17.72
N SER A 142 1.13 17.19 18.40
CA SER A 142 0.26 16.02 18.22
C SER A 142 -1.12 16.50 17.80
N SER A 143 -1.73 15.83 16.84
CA SER A 143 -3.09 16.10 16.40
C SER A 143 -3.82 14.80 16.07
N LEU A 144 -5.16 14.85 16.05
CA LEU A 144 -5.96 13.78 15.49
C LEU A 144 -6.29 14.07 14.04
N VAL A 145 -6.14 13.06 13.20
CA VAL A 145 -6.46 13.15 11.77
C VAL A 145 -7.33 11.96 11.35
N GLU A 146 -8.33 12.18 10.51
CA GLU A 146 -9.09 11.08 9.93
C GLU A 146 -8.22 10.29 8.93
N ASP A 147 -8.23 8.96 9.01
CA ASP A 147 -7.52 8.14 8.02
C ASP A 147 -8.07 6.72 7.88
N ALA A 148 -8.29 6.00 8.99
CA ALA A 148 -8.67 4.60 8.95
C ALA A 148 -10.14 4.41 8.53
N ILE A 149 -10.40 3.63 7.48
CA ILE A 149 -11.75 3.30 7.00
C ILE A 149 -12.22 2.05 7.75
N ASP A 150 -13.13 2.23 8.70
CA ASP A 150 -13.56 1.20 9.65
C ASP A 150 -14.51 0.18 9.00
N ILE A 151 -14.56 -0.99 9.63
CA ILE A 151 -15.42 -2.11 9.22
C ILE A 151 -16.70 -2.19 10.06
N VAL A 152 -16.82 -1.39 11.12
CA VAL A 152 -18.06 -1.31 11.92
C VAL A 152 -19.21 -0.73 11.10
N LYS A 153 -20.40 -1.29 11.31
CA LYS A 153 -21.64 -0.84 10.63
C LYS A 153 -22.47 0.12 11.47
N LYS A 154 -22.15 0.23 12.76
CA LYS A 154 -22.87 1.02 13.74
C LYS A 154 -21.88 1.70 14.68
N GLN A 155 -22.09 2.98 14.96
CA GLN A 155 -21.22 3.76 15.83
C GLN A 155 -22.00 4.82 16.62
N ASP A 156 -21.59 5.07 17.86
CA ASP A 156 -22.04 6.23 18.63
C ASP A 156 -21.19 7.45 18.28
N ILE A 157 -21.81 8.61 18.11
CA ILE A 157 -21.14 9.88 17.80
C ILE A 157 -21.35 10.81 18.98
N ALA A 158 -20.26 11.33 19.55
CA ALA A 158 -20.33 12.26 20.66
C ALA A 158 -20.91 13.62 20.21
N ALA A 159 -21.38 14.42 21.17
CA ALA A 159 -21.72 15.81 20.90
C ALA A 159 -20.50 16.58 20.38
N ASN A 160 -20.73 17.64 19.59
CA ASN A 160 -19.69 18.53 19.09
C ASN A 160 -18.58 17.77 18.36
N THR A 161 -18.98 16.79 17.54
CA THR A 161 -18.08 15.93 16.78
C THR A 161 -18.48 15.93 15.33
N THR A 162 -17.49 16.10 14.45
CA THR A 162 -17.59 15.79 13.04
C THR A 162 -17.15 14.34 12.84
N GLN A 163 -18.04 13.53 12.27
CA GLN A 163 -17.81 12.12 11.99
C GLN A 163 -17.82 11.92 10.46
N PRO A 164 -16.67 11.60 9.87
CA PRO A 164 -16.59 11.33 8.45
C PRO A 164 -17.00 9.91 8.09
N VAL A 165 -17.46 9.73 6.85
CA VAL A 165 -17.91 8.47 6.27
C VAL A 165 -17.38 8.38 4.84
N TRP A 166 -16.68 7.29 4.54
CA TRP A 166 -16.19 6.99 3.20
C TRP A 166 -17.25 6.25 2.40
N LEU A 167 -17.67 6.81 1.26
CA LEU A 167 -18.56 6.17 0.30
C LEU A 167 -17.74 5.64 -0.88
N SER A 168 -17.85 4.35 -1.17
CA SER A 168 -17.17 3.70 -2.30
C SER A 168 -18.14 2.98 -3.22
N ILE A 169 -17.92 3.13 -4.53
CA ILE A 169 -18.70 2.53 -5.60
C ILE A 169 -17.72 1.80 -6.52
N LYS A 170 -17.81 0.48 -6.56
CA LYS A 170 -17.07 -0.36 -7.51
C LYS A 170 -17.97 -0.69 -8.68
N VAL A 171 -17.77 -0.02 -9.81
CA VAL A 171 -18.54 -0.23 -11.03
C VAL A 171 -18.19 -1.61 -11.60
N PRO A 172 -19.16 -2.54 -11.77
CA PRO A 172 -18.88 -3.82 -12.40
C PRO A 172 -18.35 -3.65 -13.83
N ALA A 173 -17.41 -4.51 -14.26
CA ALA A 173 -16.86 -4.46 -15.61
C ALA A 173 -17.93 -4.65 -16.71
N GLY A 174 -19.01 -5.36 -16.40
CA GLY A 174 -20.15 -5.57 -17.30
C GLY A 174 -21.27 -4.53 -17.18
N ALA A 175 -21.12 -3.49 -16.35
CA ALA A 175 -22.16 -2.48 -16.18
C ALA A 175 -22.43 -1.74 -17.51
N PRO A 176 -23.69 -1.64 -17.95
CA PRO A 176 -24.04 -0.81 -19.10
C PRO A 176 -23.63 0.65 -18.87
N ALA A 177 -23.14 1.30 -19.94
CA ALA A 177 -22.88 2.73 -19.91
C ALA A 177 -24.20 3.49 -19.72
N GLY A 178 -24.17 4.56 -18.95
CA GLY A 178 -25.37 5.30 -18.58
C GLY A 178 -25.23 6.01 -17.24
N ILE A 179 -26.31 6.66 -16.83
CA ILE A 179 -26.37 7.40 -15.59
C ILE A 179 -27.08 6.54 -14.54
N TYR A 180 -26.43 6.34 -13.40
CA TYR A 180 -26.97 5.62 -12.27
C TYR A 180 -27.18 6.58 -11.10
N HIS A 181 -28.34 6.50 -10.46
CA HIS A 181 -28.71 7.32 -9.32
C HIS A 181 -28.78 6.48 -8.05
N GLY A 182 -28.21 7.00 -6.96
CA GLY A 182 -28.25 6.39 -5.65
C GLY A 182 -28.60 7.39 -4.56
N VAL A 183 -28.86 6.87 -3.36
CA VAL A 183 -29.08 7.68 -2.16
C VAL A 183 -28.35 7.11 -0.95
N VAL A 184 -27.81 7.99 -0.12
CA VAL A 184 -27.29 7.66 1.22
C VAL A 184 -28.30 8.14 2.25
N LYS A 185 -28.62 7.29 3.23
CA LYS A 185 -29.57 7.58 4.31
C LYS A 185 -28.93 7.49 5.68
N ILE A 186 -29.06 8.55 6.46
CA ILE A 186 -28.59 8.65 7.85
C ILE A 186 -29.75 9.21 8.68
N GLY A 187 -30.39 8.36 9.49
CA GLY A 187 -31.65 8.70 10.14
C GLY A 187 -32.73 9.06 9.11
N THR A 188 -33.29 10.26 9.24
CA THR A 188 -34.30 10.80 8.29
C THR A 188 -33.69 11.57 7.12
N ILE A 189 -32.38 11.87 7.17
CA ILE A 189 -31.69 12.65 6.13
C ILE A 189 -31.33 11.73 4.96
N THR A 190 -31.65 12.18 3.75
CA THR A 190 -31.36 11.47 2.49
C THR A 190 -30.56 12.38 1.57
N LEU A 191 -29.41 11.90 1.09
CA LEU A 191 -28.54 12.63 0.17
C LEU A 191 -28.44 11.89 -1.17
N PRO A 192 -28.74 12.55 -2.31
CA PRO A 192 -28.65 11.93 -3.62
C PRO A 192 -27.23 11.95 -4.18
N TYR A 193 -26.87 10.91 -4.93
CA TYR A 193 -25.64 10.90 -5.71
C TYR A 193 -25.82 10.21 -7.06
N GLN A 194 -24.90 10.48 -7.97
CA GLN A 194 -24.95 10.04 -9.36
C GLN A 194 -23.58 9.57 -9.85
N VAL A 195 -23.56 8.44 -10.56
CA VAL A 195 -22.39 7.96 -11.28
C VAL A 195 -22.74 7.82 -12.76
N GLN A 196 -22.04 8.55 -13.63
CA GLN A 196 -22.09 8.35 -15.07
C GLN A 196 -21.04 7.33 -15.48
N VAL A 197 -21.50 6.13 -15.88
CA VAL A 197 -20.64 5.06 -16.37
C VAL A 197 -20.33 5.29 -17.85
N SER A 198 -19.06 5.45 -18.19
CA SER A 198 -18.59 5.63 -19.57
C SER A 198 -18.62 4.32 -20.37
N ALA A 199 -18.42 4.42 -21.68
CA ALA A 199 -18.34 3.23 -22.55
C ALA A 199 -17.03 2.43 -22.34
N HIS A 200 -15.98 3.09 -21.87
CA HIS A 200 -14.68 2.50 -21.63
C HIS A 200 -14.68 1.50 -20.48
N THR A 201 -13.74 0.55 -20.53
CA THR A 201 -13.59 -0.50 -19.51
C THR A 201 -12.17 -0.47 -18.98
N LEU A 202 -12.04 -0.26 -17.68
CA LEU A 202 -10.81 -0.46 -16.95
C LEU A 202 -10.62 -1.97 -16.73
N PRO A 203 -9.48 -2.56 -17.12
CA PRO A 203 -9.17 -3.96 -16.84
C PRO A 203 -9.17 -4.24 -15.33
N PRO A 204 -9.36 -5.49 -14.89
CA PRO A 204 -9.16 -5.85 -13.48
C PRO A 204 -7.70 -5.64 -13.06
N ALA A 205 -7.47 -5.44 -11.76
CA ALA A 205 -6.14 -5.13 -11.19
C ALA A 205 -5.02 -6.11 -11.58
N SER A 206 -5.37 -7.39 -11.78
CA SER A 206 -4.43 -8.43 -12.24
C SER A 206 -3.88 -8.20 -13.66
N LYS A 207 -4.48 -7.29 -14.44
CA LYS A 207 -4.06 -6.90 -15.79
C LYS A 207 -3.49 -5.48 -15.87
N TRP A 208 -3.48 -4.72 -14.78
CA TRP A 208 -2.86 -3.40 -14.74
C TRP A 208 -1.36 -3.52 -14.97
N GLN A 209 -0.82 -2.62 -15.80
CA GLN A 209 0.60 -2.58 -16.11
C GLN A 209 1.41 -1.85 -15.02
N TYR A 210 0.75 -0.97 -14.26
CA TYR A 210 1.32 -0.25 -13.14
C TYR A 210 2.10 -1.19 -12.20
N HIS A 211 3.38 -0.90 -12.03
CA HIS A 211 4.28 -1.61 -11.14
C HIS A 211 4.18 -1.00 -9.73
N LEU A 212 3.23 -1.50 -8.93
CA LEU A 212 3.12 -1.15 -7.52
C LEU A 212 4.01 -2.09 -6.69
N ASP A 213 4.88 -1.51 -5.88
CA ASP A 213 5.63 -2.22 -4.84
C ASP A 213 5.46 -1.60 -3.44
N LEU A 214 4.58 -2.18 -2.61
CA LEU A 214 4.46 -1.86 -1.19
C LEU A 214 4.97 -3.02 -0.34
N TRP A 215 6.07 -2.85 0.39
CA TRP A 215 6.72 -3.98 1.06
C TRP A 215 5.89 -4.54 2.22
N GLN A 216 5.75 -5.86 2.26
CA GLN A 216 4.83 -6.54 3.18
C GLN A 216 5.53 -7.01 4.45
N SER A 217 4.89 -6.80 5.61
CA SER A 217 5.33 -7.31 6.92
C SER A 217 4.40 -8.40 7.44
N PRO A 218 4.69 -9.69 7.18
CA PRO A 218 3.98 -10.81 7.80
C PRO A 218 4.01 -10.76 9.33
N TYR A 219 5.17 -10.41 9.92
CA TYR A 219 5.39 -10.43 11.36
C TYR A 219 4.51 -9.43 12.14
N ALA A 220 4.17 -8.28 11.53
CA ALA A 220 3.21 -7.35 12.11
C ALA A 220 1.80 -7.97 12.24
N ILE A 221 1.43 -8.85 11.31
CA ILE A 221 0.13 -9.53 11.32
C ILE A 221 0.08 -10.60 12.41
N SER A 222 1.09 -11.45 12.53
CA SER A 222 1.12 -12.46 13.59
C SER A 222 1.06 -11.83 14.98
N ARG A 223 1.82 -10.74 15.21
CA ARG A 223 1.80 -9.97 16.47
C ARG A 223 0.43 -9.36 16.76
N MET A 224 -0.18 -8.66 15.79
CA MET A 224 -1.50 -8.05 16.01
C MET A 224 -2.63 -9.05 16.23
N HIS A 225 -2.56 -10.20 15.56
CA HIS A 225 -3.56 -11.26 15.67
C HIS A 225 -3.24 -12.28 16.77
N LYS A 226 -2.09 -12.14 17.46
CA LYS A 226 -1.63 -13.03 18.54
C LYS A 226 -1.57 -14.50 18.10
N VAL A 227 -1.11 -14.74 16.88
CA VAL A 227 -0.95 -16.07 16.29
C VAL A 227 0.52 -16.37 16.05
N LYS A 228 0.90 -17.65 16.05
CA LYS A 228 2.28 -18.06 15.79
C LYS A 228 2.66 -17.76 14.34
N ASP A 229 3.85 -17.20 14.14
CA ASP A 229 4.45 -16.99 12.81
C ASP A 229 4.35 -18.25 11.94
N TRP A 230 4.01 -18.04 10.67
CA TRP A 230 3.90 -19.07 9.63
C TRP A 230 2.94 -20.23 9.92
N SER A 231 2.12 -20.15 10.97
CA SER A 231 1.06 -21.12 11.24
C SER A 231 -0.11 -20.99 10.25
N PRO A 232 -0.96 -22.03 10.08
CA PRO A 232 -2.18 -21.90 9.29
C PRO A 232 -3.08 -20.74 9.72
N ALA A 233 -3.16 -20.47 11.03
CA ALA A 233 -3.91 -19.32 11.57
C ALA A 233 -3.30 -17.98 11.13
N HIS A 234 -1.96 -17.90 11.07
CA HIS A 234 -1.27 -16.72 10.54
C HIS A 234 -1.56 -16.50 9.05
N PHE A 235 -1.46 -17.53 8.21
CA PHE A 235 -1.83 -17.42 6.79
C PHE A 235 -3.30 -17.04 6.59
N ALA A 236 -4.21 -17.57 7.42
CA ALA A 236 -5.61 -17.18 7.40
C ALA A 236 -5.80 -15.68 7.75
N ALA A 237 -5.08 -15.18 8.75
CA ALA A 237 -5.08 -13.76 9.13
C ALA A 237 -4.48 -12.87 8.04
N MET A 238 -3.39 -13.29 7.38
CA MET A 238 -2.73 -12.52 6.32
C MET A 238 -3.55 -12.43 5.02
N LYS A 239 -4.29 -13.49 4.68
CA LYS A 239 -5.01 -13.62 3.40
C LYS A 239 -5.84 -12.39 3.01
N PRO A 240 -6.72 -11.84 3.86
CA PRO A 240 -7.52 -10.68 3.48
C PRO A 240 -6.69 -9.40 3.27
N TYR A 241 -5.59 -9.19 4.00
CA TYR A 241 -4.69 -8.05 3.78
C TYR A 241 -3.96 -8.17 2.45
N MET A 242 -3.36 -9.33 2.18
CA MET A 242 -2.61 -9.54 0.95
C MET A 242 -3.53 -9.59 -0.28
N LYS A 243 -4.79 -10.01 -0.11
CA LYS A 243 -5.82 -9.87 -1.16
C LYS A 243 -6.17 -8.41 -1.43
N MET A 244 -6.32 -7.59 -0.39
CA MET A 244 -6.54 -6.15 -0.53
C MET A 244 -5.36 -5.49 -1.29
N LEU A 245 -4.13 -5.89 -0.98
CA LEU A 245 -2.92 -5.43 -1.68
C LEU A 245 -2.88 -5.89 -3.15
N ALA A 246 -3.20 -7.16 -3.43
CA ALA A 246 -3.29 -7.68 -4.79
C ALA A 246 -4.36 -6.93 -5.62
N ASP A 247 -5.51 -6.61 -5.02
CA ASP A 247 -6.59 -5.84 -5.65
C ASP A 247 -6.24 -4.38 -5.90
N ALA A 248 -5.17 -3.85 -5.27
CA ALA A 248 -4.58 -2.56 -5.58
C ALA A 248 -3.52 -2.62 -6.70
N GLY A 249 -3.25 -3.81 -7.24
CA GLY A 249 -2.33 -3.99 -8.36
C GLY A 249 -0.87 -4.28 -7.99
N GLN A 250 -0.58 -4.66 -6.74
CA GLN A 250 0.76 -5.06 -6.28
C GLN A 250 1.40 -6.08 -7.23
N LYS A 251 2.69 -5.86 -7.56
CA LYS A 251 3.45 -6.70 -8.48
C LYS A 251 4.52 -7.55 -7.81
N VAL A 252 5.01 -7.10 -6.65
CA VAL A 252 6.22 -7.64 -6.01
C VAL A 252 5.88 -8.38 -4.70
N ILE A 253 6.52 -9.51 -4.48
CA ILE A 253 6.51 -10.25 -3.21
C ILE A 253 7.78 -9.89 -2.43
N THR A 254 7.63 -9.32 -1.24
CA THR A 254 8.76 -9.08 -0.33
C THR A 254 9.16 -10.37 0.38
N THR A 255 10.44 -10.73 0.34
CA THR A 255 10.98 -11.91 1.04
C THR A 255 12.28 -11.56 1.75
N THR A 256 12.60 -12.27 2.82
CA THR A 256 13.82 -12.06 3.59
C THR A 256 14.74 -13.27 3.57
N LEU A 257 15.94 -13.09 3.01
CA LEU A 257 17.01 -14.08 2.92
C LEU A 257 17.66 -14.34 4.28
N ILE A 258 17.65 -13.34 5.15
CA ILE A 258 18.33 -13.31 6.44
C ILE A 258 17.40 -12.80 7.54
N TYR A 259 17.80 -13.02 8.78
CA TYR A 259 17.21 -12.33 9.93
C TYR A 259 17.66 -10.87 9.94
N ASP A 260 16.69 -9.98 10.18
CA ASP A 260 16.89 -8.55 10.39
C ASP A 260 17.60 -7.79 9.24
N PRO A 261 17.11 -7.89 7.99
CA PRO A 261 17.74 -7.23 6.83
C PRO A 261 17.77 -5.70 6.92
N TRP A 262 16.88 -5.11 7.73
CA TRP A 262 16.79 -3.66 7.94
C TRP A 262 17.13 -3.21 9.38
N ASN A 263 17.88 -4.01 10.13
CA ASN A 263 18.44 -3.64 11.45
C ASN A 263 17.42 -3.05 12.45
N GLY A 264 16.26 -3.70 12.59
CA GLY A 264 15.24 -3.40 13.59
C GLY A 264 14.54 -2.06 13.38
N GLN A 265 14.53 -1.54 12.15
CA GLN A 265 13.97 -0.22 11.86
C GLN A 265 12.44 -0.15 12.06
N THR A 266 11.73 -1.28 12.04
CA THR A 266 10.27 -1.35 12.27
C THR A 266 9.95 -1.91 13.66
N GLU A 267 8.69 -1.84 14.10
CA GLU A 267 8.27 -2.39 15.39
C GLU A 267 8.52 -3.91 15.48
N ASP A 268 8.22 -4.64 14.40
CA ASP A 268 8.45 -6.08 14.31
C ASP A 268 9.68 -6.37 13.44
N ILE A 269 10.70 -6.97 14.04
CA ILE A 269 11.89 -7.41 13.31
C ILE A 269 11.50 -8.48 12.29
N TYR A 270 11.99 -8.33 11.06
CA TYR A 270 11.80 -9.36 10.04
C TYR A 270 12.68 -10.58 10.36
N GLY A 271 12.03 -11.72 10.61
CA GLY A 271 12.72 -13.00 10.68
C GLY A 271 13.23 -13.48 9.31
N SER A 272 14.10 -14.48 9.32
CA SER A 272 14.57 -15.12 8.09
C SER A 272 13.53 -16.08 7.51
N MET A 273 13.23 -15.97 6.22
CA MET A 273 12.38 -16.95 5.52
C MET A 273 13.16 -18.18 5.02
N ILE A 274 14.49 -18.09 5.02
CA ILE A 274 15.40 -19.19 4.72
C ILE A 274 16.18 -19.50 5.99
N LYS A 275 16.12 -20.72 6.50
CA LYS A 275 16.92 -21.09 7.66
C LYS A 275 18.31 -21.51 7.18
N TRP A 276 19.33 -20.83 7.69
CA TRP A 276 20.74 -21.14 7.43
C TRP A 276 21.27 -22.02 8.56
N THR A 277 21.85 -23.17 8.21
CA THR A 277 22.50 -24.04 9.19
C THR A 277 23.91 -24.37 8.74
N ARG A 278 24.88 -24.07 9.59
CA ARG A 278 26.25 -24.56 9.46
C ARG A 278 26.33 -25.91 10.16
N GLN A 279 26.52 -26.96 9.38
CA GLN A 279 26.60 -28.34 9.85
C GLN A 279 27.92 -28.57 10.60
N SER A 280 27.98 -29.57 11.47
CA SER A 280 29.19 -29.88 12.28
C SER A 280 30.43 -30.24 11.44
N ASN A 281 30.24 -30.60 10.16
CA ASN A 281 31.31 -30.84 9.20
C ASN A 281 31.77 -29.58 8.44
N GLY A 282 31.26 -28.40 8.80
CA GLY A 282 31.60 -27.11 8.21
C GLY A 282 30.83 -26.75 6.94
N LYS A 283 29.99 -27.64 6.39
CA LYS A 283 29.15 -27.36 5.21
C LYS A 283 27.87 -26.60 5.60
N TRP A 284 27.27 -25.93 4.62
CA TRP A 284 25.99 -25.25 4.78
C TRP A 284 24.81 -26.10 4.31
N SER A 285 23.67 -25.91 4.95
CA SER A 285 22.36 -26.39 4.50
C SER A 285 21.32 -25.29 4.67
N TYR A 286 20.41 -25.19 3.71
CA TYR A 286 19.37 -24.17 3.65
C TYR A 286 17.98 -24.82 3.65
N ASP A 287 17.08 -24.32 4.50
CA ASP A 287 15.67 -24.73 4.51
C ASP A 287 14.78 -23.58 4.04
N TYR A 288 14.15 -23.80 2.88
CA TYR A 288 13.29 -22.84 2.18
C TYR A 288 11.81 -22.99 2.55
N THR A 289 11.44 -23.79 3.55
CA THR A 289 10.03 -24.12 3.84
C THR A 289 9.16 -22.87 4.07
N ILE A 290 9.67 -21.86 4.78
CA ILE A 290 8.93 -20.62 5.02
C ILE A 290 8.86 -19.79 3.74
N PHE A 291 10.00 -19.59 3.07
CA PHE A 291 10.09 -18.91 1.77
C PHE A 291 9.08 -19.48 0.77
N ASP A 292 9.05 -20.80 0.59
CA ASP A 292 8.17 -21.48 -0.34
C ASP A 292 6.69 -21.29 -0.02
N LYS A 293 6.31 -21.42 1.25
CA LYS A 293 4.93 -21.23 1.68
C LYS A 293 4.47 -19.79 1.45
N TRP A 294 5.33 -18.82 1.76
CA TRP A 294 5.02 -17.41 1.58
C TRP A 294 4.92 -17.03 0.10
N VAL A 295 5.91 -17.39 -0.72
CA VAL A 295 5.91 -17.09 -2.15
C VAL A 295 4.70 -17.74 -2.82
N GLN A 296 4.46 -19.05 -2.59
CA GLN A 296 3.30 -19.72 -3.18
C GLN A 296 1.97 -19.06 -2.76
N PHE A 297 1.82 -18.72 -1.48
CA PHE A 297 0.65 -18.03 -0.96
C PHE A 297 0.38 -16.70 -1.68
N MET A 298 1.42 -15.88 -1.91
CA MET A 298 1.30 -14.60 -2.60
C MET A 298 1.03 -14.77 -4.10
N LEU A 299 1.68 -15.75 -4.74
CA LEU A 299 1.39 -16.14 -6.12
C LEU A 299 -0.08 -16.55 -6.28
N ASP A 300 -0.61 -17.38 -5.38
CA ASP A 300 -2.01 -17.83 -5.39
C ASP A 300 -3.01 -16.67 -5.24
N LEU A 301 -2.62 -15.59 -4.55
CA LEU A 301 -3.40 -14.36 -4.44
C LEU A 301 -3.32 -13.45 -5.67
N GLY A 302 -2.42 -13.73 -6.61
CA GLY A 302 -2.29 -13.01 -7.88
C GLY A 302 -1.10 -12.06 -7.98
N ILE A 303 -0.26 -11.97 -6.95
CA ILE A 303 0.96 -11.14 -6.97
C ILE A 303 2.08 -12.01 -7.57
N ARG A 304 2.36 -11.84 -8.86
CA ARG A 304 3.13 -12.83 -9.66
C ARG A 304 4.28 -12.27 -10.48
N LYS A 305 4.48 -10.95 -10.52
CA LYS A 305 5.44 -10.35 -11.44
C LYS A 305 6.87 -10.50 -10.92
N GLU A 306 7.08 -10.34 -9.62
CA GLU A 306 8.41 -10.33 -9.03
C GLU A 306 8.44 -10.84 -7.58
N VAL A 307 9.56 -11.42 -7.18
CA VAL A 307 9.92 -11.80 -5.81
C VAL A 307 11.22 -11.09 -5.46
N ASN A 308 11.16 -10.11 -4.56
CA ASN A 308 12.33 -9.36 -4.10
C ASN A 308 12.89 -10.00 -2.82
N CYS A 309 14.17 -10.36 -2.85
CA CYS A 309 14.87 -11.06 -1.78
C CYS A 309 15.84 -10.14 -1.02
N TYR A 310 15.49 -9.75 0.20
CA TYR A 310 16.26 -8.83 1.05
C TYR A 310 17.02 -9.54 2.18
N SER A 311 18.26 -9.23 2.50
CA SER A 311 19.23 -8.44 1.74
C SER A 311 20.61 -9.05 1.92
N MET A 312 21.44 -8.91 0.90
CA MET A 312 22.86 -9.28 0.96
C MET A 312 23.72 -8.23 1.68
N ILE A 313 23.20 -7.02 1.85
CA ILE A 313 23.93 -5.86 2.37
C ILE A 313 23.14 -5.14 3.48
N PRO A 314 22.77 -5.85 4.58
CA PRO A 314 22.06 -5.24 5.71
C PRO A 314 22.92 -4.14 6.36
N TRP A 315 22.28 -3.16 6.99
CA TRP A 315 22.94 -1.97 7.57
C TRP A 315 24.09 -2.31 8.54
N ASN A 316 23.97 -3.43 9.25
CA ASN A 316 24.94 -3.87 10.26
C ASN A 316 25.93 -4.94 9.76
N LEU A 317 25.78 -5.41 8.52
CA LEU A 317 26.56 -6.52 7.92
C LEU A 317 26.62 -7.79 8.78
N LYS A 318 25.60 -8.01 9.64
CA LYS A 318 25.47 -9.20 10.48
C LYS A 318 24.63 -10.25 9.77
N PHE A 319 25.16 -11.47 9.69
CA PHE A 319 24.47 -12.60 9.08
C PHE A 319 24.29 -13.72 10.10
N TRP A 320 23.04 -13.88 10.55
CA TRP A 320 22.67 -14.87 11.55
C TRP A 320 22.49 -16.26 10.94
N TYR A 321 22.89 -17.29 11.66
CA TYR A 321 22.71 -18.69 11.28
C TYR A 321 22.71 -19.61 12.52
N TYR A 322 22.17 -20.81 12.34
CA TYR A 322 22.25 -21.87 13.34
C TYR A 322 23.56 -22.66 13.19
N ASP A 323 24.35 -22.74 14.25
CA ASP A 323 25.56 -23.56 14.28
C ASP A 323 25.28 -24.92 14.93
N ALA A 324 25.27 -25.98 14.13
CA ALA A 324 25.01 -27.33 14.61
C ALA A 324 26.15 -27.90 15.47
N ALA A 325 27.37 -27.37 15.37
CA ALA A 325 28.48 -27.81 16.22
C ALA A 325 28.30 -27.33 17.67
N THR A 326 27.74 -26.12 17.86
CA THR A 326 27.51 -25.52 19.18
C THR A 326 26.06 -25.57 19.64
N GLY A 327 25.14 -25.98 18.76
CA GLY A 327 23.73 -26.19 19.06
C GLY A 327 22.90 -24.91 19.23
N LYS A 328 23.39 -23.75 18.77
CA LYS A 328 22.75 -22.44 19.01
C LYS A 328 22.84 -21.51 17.80
N ASP A 329 21.96 -20.51 17.79
CA ASP A 329 22.05 -19.40 16.84
C ASP A 329 23.26 -18.50 17.15
N THR A 330 23.94 -18.06 16.11
CA THR A 330 25.09 -17.16 16.15
C THR A 330 25.09 -16.28 14.89
N PHE A 331 26.10 -15.43 14.72
CA PHE A 331 26.26 -14.61 13.52
C PHE A 331 27.73 -14.45 13.12
N ILE A 332 27.95 -14.08 11.86
CA ILE A 332 29.21 -13.48 11.40
C ILE A 332 29.00 -12.01 11.05
N VAL A 333 30.11 -11.25 10.99
CA VAL A 333 30.14 -9.91 10.40
C VAL A 333 31.08 -9.96 9.21
N ALA A 334 30.56 -9.73 8.01
CA ALA A 334 31.34 -9.82 6.79
C ALA A 334 30.99 -8.67 5.83
N LYS A 335 32.00 -8.03 5.25
CA LYS A 335 31.83 -6.95 4.27
C LYS A 335 31.91 -7.50 2.84
N PRO A 336 31.08 -7.02 1.89
CA PRO A 336 31.32 -7.24 0.47
C PRO A 336 32.80 -7.01 0.10
N GLY A 337 33.37 -7.90 -0.71
CA GLY A 337 34.80 -7.87 -1.03
C GLY A 337 35.68 -8.80 -0.18
N SER A 338 35.24 -9.21 1.01
CA SER A 338 36.04 -10.11 1.84
C SER A 338 35.89 -11.58 1.45
N ALA A 339 36.94 -12.38 1.70
CA ALA A 339 36.88 -13.83 1.49
C ALA A 339 35.82 -14.51 2.37
N GLU A 340 35.59 -13.99 3.58
CA GLU A 340 34.55 -14.49 4.49
C GLU A 340 33.14 -14.23 3.95
N TYR A 341 32.92 -13.08 3.33
CA TYR A 341 31.65 -12.75 2.70
C TYR A 341 31.36 -13.67 1.50
N ASP A 342 32.34 -13.88 0.62
CA ASP A 342 32.22 -14.80 -0.51
C ASP A 342 31.92 -16.24 -0.03
N ALA A 343 32.69 -16.72 0.96
CA ALA A 343 32.51 -18.05 1.53
C ALA A 343 31.15 -18.26 2.23
N HIS A 344 30.53 -17.18 2.70
CA HIS A 344 29.19 -17.21 3.27
C HIS A 344 28.10 -17.21 2.20
N TRP A 345 28.15 -16.27 1.25
CA TRP A 345 27.07 -16.04 0.29
C TRP A 345 27.12 -16.92 -0.95
N ARG A 346 28.30 -17.25 -1.49
CA ARG A 346 28.42 -18.05 -2.73
C ARG A 346 27.75 -19.42 -2.62
N PRO A 347 27.94 -20.21 -1.53
CA PRO A 347 27.24 -21.48 -1.39
C PRO A 347 25.73 -21.32 -1.31
N MET A 348 25.24 -20.28 -0.62
CA MET A 348 23.80 -20.02 -0.52
C MET A 348 23.21 -19.64 -1.86
N LEU A 349 23.79 -18.67 -2.57
CA LEU A 349 23.30 -18.25 -3.87
C LEU A 349 23.28 -19.43 -4.86
N THR A 350 24.31 -20.28 -4.84
CA THR A 350 24.38 -21.46 -5.70
C THR A 350 23.24 -22.44 -5.41
N ASP A 351 22.98 -22.73 -4.14
CA ASP A 351 21.87 -23.62 -3.74
C ASP A 351 20.50 -22.98 -4.02
N PHE A 352 20.37 -21.67 -3.78
CA PHE A 352 19.13 -20.94 -3.99
C PHE A 352 18.76 -20.83 -5.47
N VAL A 353 19.73 -20.61 -6.36
CA VAL A 353 19.51 -20.68 -7.82
C VAL A 353 18.95 -22.04 -8.21
N LYS A 354 19.53 -23.14 -7.70
CA LYS A 354 19.05 -24.50 -7.96
C LYS A 354 17.62 -24.69 -7.44
N HIS A 355 17.35 -24.24 -6.22
CA HIS A 355 16.01 -24.29 -5.61
C HIS A 355 14.99 -23.52 -6.45
N LEU A 356 15.25 -22.24 -6.76
CA LEU A 356 14.38 -21.39 -7.55
C LEU A 356 14.12 -21.95 -8.96
N LYS A 357 15.14 -22.52 -9.63
CA LYS A 357 14.95 -23.18 -10.93
C LYS A 357 14.08 -24.42 -10.82
N THR A 358 14.25 -25.21 -9.76
CA THR A 358 13.40 -26.39 -9.47
C THR A 358 11.94 -25.98 -9.23
N LYS A 359 11.71 -24.84 -8.58
CA LYS A 359 10.38 -24.28 -8.35
C LYS A 359 9.78 -23.56 -9.57
N GLY A 360 10.58 -23.27 -10.59
CA GLY A 360 10.20 -22.44 -11.74
C GLY A 360 10.07 -20.95 -11.41
N TRP A 361 10.68 -20.48 -10.31
CA TRP A 361 10.56 -19.10 -9.82
C TRP A 361 11.79 -18.25 -10.15
N PHE A 362 12.88 -18.84 -10.63
CA PHE A 362 14.14 -18.13 -10.91
C PHE A 362 13.96 -16.88 -11.79
N ASN A 363 13.11 -16.97 -12.82
CA ASN A 363 12.88 -15.87 -13.76
C ASN A 363 12.11 -14.68 -13.17
N ILE A 364 11.46 -14.83 -12.01
CA ILE A 364 10.74 -13.76 -11.33
C ILE A 364 11.42 -13.32 -10.03
N THR A 365 12.55 -13.93 -9.65
CA THR A 365 13.24 -13.61 -8.40
C THR A 365 14.40 -12.66 -8.64
N THR A 366 14.46 -11.59 -7.85
CA THR A 366 15.61 -10.68 -7.79
C THR A 366 16.30 -10.81 -6.43
N ILE A 367 17.61 -10.58 -6.41
CA ILE A 367 18.27 -10.16 -5.18
C ILE A 367 18.07 -8.65 -5.05
N ALA A 368 17.39 -8.23 -3.99
CA ALA A 368 17.03 -6.84 -3.80
C ALA A 368 18.05 -6.11 -2.93
N MET A 369 18.50 -4.97 -3.44
CA MET A 369 19.48 -4.09 -2.81
C MET A 369 18.81 -2.79 -2.34
N ASP A 370 19.32 -2.29 -1.23
CA ASP A 370 19.02 -0.96 -0.67
C ASP A 370 20.32 -0.14 -0.74
N GLU A 371 20.24 1.19 -0.80
CA GLU A 371 21.38 2.06 -1.12
C GLU A 371 22.57 1.83 -0.17
N ARG A 372 23.73 1.52 -0.74
CA ARG A 372 25.02 1.34 -0.04
C ARG A 372 26.13 2.00 -0.83
N THR A 373 27.36 1.87 -0.34
CA THR A 373 28.51 2.38 -1.10
C THR A 373 28.56 1.73 -2.49
N MET A 374 28.94 2.52 -3.50
CA MET A 374 29.07 2.04 -4.87
C MET A 374 29.99 0.82 -4.99
N GLU A 375 31.06 0.78 -4.20
CA GLU A 375 32.00 -0.35 -4.13
C GLU A 375 31.29 -1.64 -3.69
N ASP A 376 30.55 -1.57 -2.59
CA ASP A 376 29.80 -2.71 -2.05
C ASP A 376 28.75 -3.19 -3.04
N MET A 377 28.07 -2.26 -3.72
CA MET A 377 27.04 -2.58 -4.71
C MET A 377 27.63 -3.27 -5.95
N LYS A 378 28.68 -2.71 -6.55
CA LYS A 378 29.38 -3.31 -7.70
C LYS A 378 29.88 -4.71 -7.38
N TRP A 379 30.50 -4.88 -6.21
CA TRP A 379 31.03 -6.19 -5.80
C TRP A 379 29.91 -7.22 -5.60
N THR A 380 28.82 -6.82 -4.94
CA THR A 380 27.66 -7.70 -4.69
C THR A 380 27.00 -8.14 -6.00
N ILE A 381 26.81 -7.21 -6.95
CA ILE A 381 26.28 -7.53 -8.29
C ILE A 381 27.23 -8.50 -9.01
N ALA A 382 28.53 -8.27 -8.97
CA ALA A 382 29.51 -9.17 -9.58
C ALA A 382 29.48 -10.58 -8.96
N LEU A 383 29.34 -10.71 -7.63
CA LEU A 383 29.17 -12.00 -6.97
C LEU A 383 27.92 -12.72 -7.48
N ILE A 384 26.76 -12.05 -7.47
CA ILE A 384 25.48 -12.61 -7.92
C ILE A 384 25.61 -13.14 -9.36
N LYS A 385 26.15 -12.31 -10.25
CA LYS A 385 26.35 -12.67 -11.68
C LYS A 385 27.39 -13.76 -11.89
N SER A 386 28.39 -13.88 -11.02
CA SER A 386 29.38 -14.96 -11.08
C SER A 386 28.80 -16.33 -10.69
N VAL A 387 27.75 -16.35 -9.86
CA VAL A 387 27.05 -17.58 -9.48
C VAL A 387 26.10 -18.00 -10.61
N ASP A 388 25.30 -17.06 -11.13
CA ASP A 388 24.49 -17.25 -12.31
C ASP A 388 24.27 -15.92 -13.04
N LYS A 389 24.71 -15.85 -14.30
CA LYS A 389 24.65 -14.61 -15.11
C LYS A 389 23.23 -14.08 -15.29
N ASP A 390 22.23 -14.96 -15.23
CA ASP A 390 20.82 -14.62 -15.45
C ASP A 390 20.09 -14.28 -14.14
N PHE A 391 20.78 -14.37 -12.98
CA PHE A 391 20.18 -13.99 -11.71
C PHE A 391 19.95 -12.48 -11.66
N LYS A 392 18.69 -12.09 -11.51
CA LYS A 392 18.22 -10.71 -11.55
C LYS A 392 18.57 -9.96 -10.26
N VAL A 393 18.74 -8.65 -10.39
CA VAL A 393 19.02 -7.74 -9.28
C VAL A 393 18.06 -6.57 -9.38
N SER A 394 17.53 -6.14 -8.23
CA SER A 394 16.76 -4.91 -8.09
C SER A 394 17.44 -3.93 -7.12
N LEU A 395 17.20 -2.63 -7.30
CA LEU A 395 17.71 -1.58 -6.42
C LEU A 395 16.62 -0.55 -6.15
N ALA A 396 16.42 -0.21 -4.88
CA ALA A 396 15.79 1.04 -4.47
C ALA A 396 16.85 1.97 -3.88
N GLY A 397 17.08 3.12 -4.52
CA GLY A 397 18.16 4.01 -4.15
C GLY A 397 18.46 5.09 -5.19
N SER A 398 19.73 5.47 -5.29
CA SER A 398 20.19 6.48 -6.24
C SER A 398 20.44 5.90 -7.64
N TYR A 399 20.30 6.75 -8.67
CA TYR A 399 20.67 6.42 -10.03
C TYR A 399 22.19 6.43 -10.20
N HIS A 400 22.71 5.29 -10.68
CA HIS A 400 24.12 5.11 -10.93
C HIS A 400 24.34 4.43 -12.29
N ALA A 401 24.94 5.16 -13.23
CA ALA A 401 25.12 4.69 -14.61
C ALA A 401 25.97 3.41 -14.68
N GLU A 402 26.91 3.21 -13.76
CA GLU A 402 27.84 2.07 -13.80
C GLU A 402 27.23 0.73 -13.42
N ILE A 403 26.06 0.72 -12.77
CA ILE A 403 25.37 -0.50 -12.35
C ILE A 403 23.99 -0.67 -13.00
N GLU A 404 23.44 0.39 -13.61
CA GLU A 404 22.12 0.42 -14.24
C GLU A 404 21.84 -0.81 -15.13
N SER A 405 22.77 -1.15 -16.02
CA SER A 405 22.61 -2.26 -16.98
C SER A 405 22.52 -3.64 -16.32
N GLY A 406 22.94 -3.76 -15.06
CA GLY A 406 22.82 -5.00 -14.27
C GLY A 406 21.49 -5.14 -13.53
N LEU A 407 20.65 -4.10 -13.54
CA LEU A 407 19.43 -3.98 -12.73
C LEU A 407 18.18 -4.12 -13.60
N VAL A 408 17.42 -5.19 -13.39
CA VAL A 408 16.14 -5.41 -14.11
C VAL A 408 14.99 -4.62 -13.52
N ASP A 409 15.14 -4.18 -12.27
CA ASP A 409 14.21 -3.29 -11.57
C ASP A 409 15.04 -2.22 -10.85
N LEU A 410 14.80 -0.96 -11.22
CA LEU A 410 15.50 0.19 -10.67
C LEU A 410 14.47 1.22 -10.23
N CYS A 411 14.41 1.42 -8.92
CA CYS A 411 13.52 2.35 -8.27
C CYS A 411 14.33 3.53 -7.70
N ILE A 412 14.20 4.70 -8.31
CA ILE A 412 14.99 5.89 -7.90
C ILE A 412 14.25 6.76 -6.88
N ALA A 413 14.99 7.46 -6.02
CA ALA A 413 14.40 8.44 -5.12
C ALA A 413 13.71 9.55 -5.91
N SER A 414 12.59 10.10 -5.42
CA SER A 414 11.76 11.01 -6.20
C SER A 414 12.48 12.29 -6.67
N ALA A 415 13.44 12.77 -5.87
CA ALA A 415 14.25 13.95 -6.17
C ALA A 415 15.30 13.70 -7.26
N GLU A 416 15.56 12.44 -7.61
CA GLU A 416 16.57 12.09 -8.59
C GLU A 416 16.04 12.10 -10.02
N VAL A 417 16.97 12.33 -10.95
CA VAL A 417 16.66 12.43 -12.37
C VAL A 417 17.46 11.38 -13.11
N MET A 418 16.74 10.43 -13.71
CA MET A 418 17.30 9.52 -14.70
C MET A 418 17.26 10.19 -16.09
N PRO A 419 18.33 10.11 -16.89
CA PRO A 419 18.32 10.60 -18.26
C PRO A 419 17.21 9.91 -19.10
N ALA A 420 16.51 10.67 -19.94
CA ALA A 420 15.36 10.18 -20.68
C ALA A 420 15.72 9.06 -21.67
N GLU A 421 16.92 9.13 -22.25
CA GLU A 421 17.51 8.11 -23.11
C GLU A 421 17.74 6.80 -22.35
N VAL A 422 18.19 6.87 -21.10
CA VAL A 422 18.41 5.68 -20.25
C VAL A 422 17.07 5.02 -19.93
N LEU A 423 16.07 5.81 -19.52
CA LEU A 423 14.71 5.31 -19.28
C LEU A 423 14.12 4.64 -20.54
N ALA A 424 14.33 5.25 -21.71
CA ALA A 424 13.87 4.67 -22.98
C ALA A 424 14.56 3.34 -23.31
N GLU A 425 15.87 3.23 -23.09
CA GLU A 425 16.62 1.98 -23.29
C GLU A 425 16.19 0.89 -22.31
N ARG A 426 15.99 1.22 -21.02
CA ARG A 426 15.42 0.30 -20.02
C ARG A 426 14.09 -0.27 -20.49
N LYS A 427 13.19 0.61 -20.93
CA LYS A 427 11.87 0.21 -21.45
C LYS A 427 11.97 -0.71 -22.67
N LYS A 428 12.91 -0.49 -23.58
CA LYS A 428 13.15 -1.39 -24.73
C LYS A 428 13.62 -2.77 -24.31
N ARG A 429 14.41 -2.87 -23.23
CA ARG A 429 14.84 -4.16 -22.66
C ARG A 429 13.75 -4.87 -21.86
N GLY A 430 12.67 -4.16 -21.54
CA GLY A 430 11.61 -4.66 -20.66
C GLY A 430 11.99 -4.60 -19.18
N ASP A 431 13.01 -3.83 -18.82
CA ASP A 431 13.37 -3.55 -17.44
C ASP A 431 12.33 -2.63 -16.80
N ILE A 432 12.13 -2.79 -15.49
CA ILE A 432 11.24 -1.98 -14.69
C ILE A 432 11.97 -0.73 -14.22
N THR A 433 11.32 0.43 -14.37
CA THR A 433 11.79 1.68 -13.79
C THR A 433 10.68 2.37 -13.03
N THR A 434 10.83 2.46 -11.71
CA THR A 434 9.89 3.13 -10.80
C THR A 434 10.59 4.25 -10.04
N TYR A 435 9.82 4.92 -9.19
CA TYR A 435 10.36 5.86 -8.22
C TYR A 435 9.68 5.65 -6.87
N TYR A 436 10.28 6.17 -5.80
CA TYR A 436 9.72 6.11 -4.45
C TYR A 436 9.80 7.46 -3.75
N THR A 437 8.89 7.67 -2.81
CA THR A 437 9.04 8.68 -1.75
C THR A 437 9.29 7.97 -0.43
N TYR A 438 9.98 8.66 0.47
CA TYR A 438 10.31 8.14 1.78
C TYR A 438 10.22 9.26 2.81
N CYS A 439 10.94 9.15 3.92
CA CYS A 439 10.91 10.17 4.96
C CYS A 439 11.45 11.53 4.51
N HIS A 440 12.16 11.65 3.38
CA HIS A 440 12.80 12.91 3.01
C HIS A 440 11.82 13.92 2.43
N GLU A 441 10.94 13.49 1.53
CA GLU A 441 9.98 14.38 0.89
C GLU A 441 8.90 14.83 1.88
N GLY A 442 8.84 16.13 2.19
CA GLY A 442 7.69 16.69 2.91
C GLY A 442 6.39 16.57 2.11
N HIS A 443 6.48 16.70 0.78
CA HIS A 443 5.39 16.53 -0.18
C HIS A 443 5.96 16.23 -1.58
N PRO A 444 5.29 15.41 -2.41
CA PRO A 444 4.11 14.61 -2.08
C PRO A 444 4.51 13.43 -1.19
N ASN A 445 3.67 13.08 -0.22
CA ASN A 445 3.89 11.94 0.63
C ASN A 445 2.57 11.25 1.05
N THR A 446 2.70 10.17 1.83
CA THR A 446 1.58 9.38 2.35
C THR A 446 1.70 9.21 3.87
N PHE A 447 2.20 10.24 4.56
CA PHE A 447 2.06 10.35 6.01
C PHE A 447 0.57 10.49 6.37
N THR A 448 0.19 10.12 7.58
CA THR A 448 -1.22 10.22 8.02
C THR A 448 -1.77 11.64 7.94
N PHE A 449 -0.90 12.65 8.12
CA PHE A 449 -1.26 14.06 7.97
C PHE A 449 -1.14 14.59 6.53
N SER A 450 -0.56 13.83 5.59
CA SER A 450 -0.43 14.29 4.20
C SER A 450 -1.81 14.56 3.59
N PRO A 451 -1.98 15.66 2.83
CA PRO A 451 -3.15 15.89 2.01
C PRO A 451 -3.51 14.64 1.18
N PRO A 452 -4.76 14.12 1.25
CA PRO A 452 -5.15 12.87 0.59
C PRO A 452 -4.80 12.82 -0.91
N ALA A 453 -4.97 13.94 -1.62
CA ALA A 453 -4.69 14.04 -3.05
C ALA A 453 -3.22 13.77 -3.42
N GLU A 454 -2.26 13.91 -2.49
CA GLU A 454 -0.86 13.59 -2.75
C GLU A 454 -0.69 12.11 -3.11
N ALA A 455 -1.45 11.21 -2.48
CA ALA A 455 -1.39 9.79 -2.79
C ALA A 455 -1.89 9.48 -4.22
N THR A 456 -2.93 10.17 -4.68
CA THR A 456 -3.41 10.09 -6.08
C THR A 456 -2.37 10.67 -7.04
N TRP A 457 -1.77 11.82 -6.68
CA TRP A 457 -0.81 12.57 -7.49
C TRP A 457 0.43 11.73 -7.87
N LEU A 458 0.89 10.83 -6.99
CA LEU A 458 2.05 9.97 -7.23
C LEU A 458 1.94 9.20 -8.57
N SER A 459 0.77 8.65 -8.86
CA SER A 459 0.58 7.88 -10.10
C SER A 459 0.49 8.75 -11.35
N TRP A 460 0.01 9.98 -11.22
CA TRP A 460 0.03 10.95 -12.31
C TRP A 460 1.46 11.39 -12.64
N TYR A 461 2.31 11.57 -11.62
CA TYR A 461 3.74 11.82 -11.79
C TYR A 461 4.44 10.67 -12.51
N ALA A 462 4.15 9.41 -12.11
CA ALA A 462 4.67 8.23 -12.80
C ALA A 462 4.30 8.24 -14.29
N ALA A 463 3.02 8.52 -14.61
CA ALA A 463 2.52 8.60 -15.98
C ALA A 463 3.18 9.72 -16.81
N MET A 464 3.45 10.87 -16.18
CA MET A 464 4.11 12.01 -16.81
C MET A 464 5.59 11.73 -17.08
N LYS A 465 6.31 11.19 -16.09
CA LYS A 465 7.74 10.88 -16.21
C LYS A 465 8.04 9.66 -17.07
N GLY A 466 7.02 8.86 -17.39
CA GLY A 466 7.19 7.61 -18.14
C GLY A 466 7.69 6.45 -17.29
N PHE A 467 7.56 6.54 -15.95
CA PHE A 467 7.83 5.43 -15.04
C PHE A 467 6.76 4.35 -15.14
N ASP A 468 7.14 3.12 -14.80
CA ASP A 468 6.26 1.95 -14.81
C ASP A 468 5.32 1.90 -13.60
N GLY A 469 5.60 2.68 -12.55
CA GLY A 469 4.81 2.69 -11.32
C GLY A 469 5.52 3.38 -10.15
N TYR A 470 5.25 2.90 -8.94
CA TYR A 470 5.64 3.52 -7.68
C TYR A 470 5.94 2.47 -6.61
N LEU A 471 6.95 2.76 -5.79
CA LEU A 471 7.34 1.96 -4.63
C LEU A 471 7.15 2.76 -3.33
N ARG A 472 6.74 2.07 -2.27
CA ARG A 472 6.85 2.59 -0.90
C ARG A 472 7.22 1.46 0.06
N TRP A 473 8.15 1.76 0.96
CA TRP A 473 8.86 0.74 1.75
C TRP A 473 8.02 -0.01 2.79
N ALA A 474 6.77 0.39 3.06
CA ALA A 474 5.97 -0.26 4.11
C ALA A 474 4.45 -0.25 3.83
N TYR A 475 3.92 -1.42 3.50
CA TYR A 475 2.48 -1.66 3.40
C TYR A 475 1.80 -1.70 4.78
N ASN A 476 2.37 -2.46 5.72
CA ASN A 476 1.72 -2.81 6.98
C ASN A 476 2.70 -3.04 8.16
N SER A 477 3.85 -2.36 8.18
CA SER A 477 4.81 -2.43 9.29
C SER A 477 4.31 -1.64 10.49
N TRP A 478 3.20 -2.10 11.08
CA TRP A 478 2.46 -1.37 12.11
C TRP A 478 3.31 -1.06 13.34
N VAL A 479 3.08 0.13 13.90
CA VAL A 479 3.56 0.47 15.24
C VAL A 479 2.87 -0.39 16.31
N LYS A 480 3.18 -0.13 17.59
CA LYS A 480 2.61 -0.85 18.73
C LYS A 480 1.09 -0.84 18.78
N ASP A 481 0.47 0.32 18.54
CA ASP A 481 -0.99 0.50 18.59
C ASP A 481 -1.51 1.35 17.41
N PRO A 482 -1.51 0.78 16.19
CA PRO A 482 -1.71 1.54 14.95
C PRO A 482 -3.14 2.06 14.79
N LEU A 483 -4.13 1.52 15.51
CA LEU A 483 -5.52 2.01 15.43
C LEU A 483 -5.71 3.35 16.14
N HIS A 484 -4.83 3.67 17.09
CA HIS A 484 -4.94 4.84 17.95
C HIS A 484 -3.85 5.87 17.68
N ASP A 485 -2.61 5.41 17.43
CA ASP A 485 -1.46 6.28 17.22
C ASP A 485 -0.61 5.80 16.05
N SER A 486 -0.38 6.68 15.08
CA SER A 486 0.42 6.41 13.89
C SER A 486 1.86 6.90 14.00
N ARG A 487 2.20 7.61 15.08
CA ARG A 487 3.56 8.08 15.36
C ARG A 487 4.46 6.91 15.70
N PHE A 488 5.74 7.10 15.44
CA PHE A 488 6.76 6.09 15.67
C PHE A 488 8.04 6.71 16.24
N ARG A 489 8.95 5.87 16.75
CA ARG A 489 10.25 6.31 17.27
C ARG A 489 11.18 6.91 16.20
N SER A 490 10.81 6.74 14.93
CA SER A 490 11.51 7.24 13.76
C SER A 490 10.48 7.67 12.72
N TRP A 491 10.80 8.75 12.03
CA TRP A 491 10.04 9.34 10.92
C TRP A 491 8.67 9.94 11.25
N SER A 492 8.15 10.74 10.32
CA SER A 492 6.79 11.27 10.36
C SER A 492 5.73 10.18 10.44
N ALA A 493 4.66 10.48 11.18
CA ALA A 493 3.58 9.55 11.47
C ALA A 493 2.94 8.97 10.20
N GLY A 494 2.66 7.67 10.23
CA GLY A 494 2.09 6.96 9.09
C GLY A 494 3.07 6.50 8.00
N ASP A 495 4.37 6.83 8.10
CA ASP A 495 5.39 6.36 7.13
C ASP A 495 5.48 4.83 7.05
N THR A 496 5.15 4.15 8.15
CA THR A 496 5.39 2.71 8.33
C THR A 496 4.22 1.82 7.89
N TYR A 497 3.08 2.37 7.45
CA TYR A 497 1.96 1.55 6.96
C TYR A 497 0.88 2.35 6.21
N PHE A 498 0.20 1.69 5.28
CA PHE A 498 -0.98 2.19 4.57
C PHE A 498 -2.30 1.69 5.14
N VAL A 499 -2.35 0.44 5.59
CA VAL A 499 -3.60 -0.21 6.04
C VAL A 499 -3.59 -0.44 7.53
N TYR A 500 -4.74 -0.69 8.14
CA TYR A 500 -4.88 -0.85 9.59
C TYR A 500 -5.29 -2.28 9.97
N PRO A 501 -4.99 -2.73 11.20
CA PRO A 501 -5.46 -4.03 11.71
C PRO A 501 -6.99 -4.17 11.64
N GLY A 502 -7.48 -5.41 11.59
CA GLY A 502 -8.89 -5.71 11.28
C GLY A 502 -9.27 -5.54 9.81
N VAL A 503 -8.31 -5.65 8.88
CA VAL A 503 -8.53 -5.53 7.42
C VAL A 503 -9.20 -4.20 7.05
N ARG A 504 -8.69 -3.11 7.63
CA ARG A 504 -9.18 -1.75 7.37
C ARG A 504 -8.30 -1.07 6.34
N SER A 505 -8.93 -0.48 5.34
CA SER A 505 -8.24 0.42 4.40
C SER A 505 -7.94 1.76 5.08
N SER A 506 -7.29 2.66 4.37
CA SER A 506 -7.13 4.05 4.75
C SER A 506 -7.52 4.98 3.61
N ILE A 507 -7.77 6.25 3.92
CA ILE A 507 -7.90 7.30 2.92
C ILE A 507 -6.69 7.24 1.98
N ARG A 508 -5.46 7.22 2.51
CA ARG A 508 -4.22 7.19 1.71
C ARG A 508 -4.17 6.02 0.73
N PHE A 509 -4.55 4.82 1.17
CA PHE A 509 -4.53 3.63 0.32
C PHE A 509 -5.62 3.67 -0.77
N GLU A 510 -6.81 4.19 -0.45
CA GLU A 510 -7.88 4.37 -1.43
C GLU A 510 -7.55 5.46 -2.46
N ARG A 511 -6.92 6.56 -2.03
CA ARG A 511 -6.41 7.62 -2.93
C ARG A 511 -5.26 7.13 -3.80
N LEU A 512 -4.34 6.33 -3.27
CA LEU A 512 -3.29 5.69 -4.07
C LEU A 512 -3.89 4.80 -5.17
N LYS A 513 -4.87 3.95 -4.83
CA LYS A 513 -5.59 3.12 -5.81
C LYS A 513 -6.29 3.94 -6.88
N GLU A 514 -6.91 5.06 -6.53
CA GLU A 514 -7.49 5.99 -7.50
C GLU A 514 -6.43 6.47 -8.50
N GLY A 515 -5.26 6.92 -8.03
CA GLY A 515 -4.17 7.33 -8.92
C GLY A 515 -3.70 6.20 -9.85
N ILE A 516 -3.61 4.96 -9.34
CA ILE A 516 -3.23 3.80 -10.16
C ILE A 516 -4.26 3.54 -11.27
N GLN A 517 -5.56 3.65 -10.96
CA GLN A 517 -6.61 3.53 -11.96
C GLN A 517 -6.52 4.64 -13.02
N ASP A 518 -6.21 5.88 -12.60
CA ASP A 518 -5.97 7.00 -13.53
C ASP A 518 -4.77 6.72 -14.45
N TYR A 519 -3.65 6.22 -13.91
CA TYR A 519 -2.50 5.80 -14.72
C TYR A 519 -2.90 4.79 -15.79
N GLU A 520 -3.70 3.78 -15.43
CA GLU A 520 -4.15 2.77 -16.38
C GLU A 520 -5.07 3.34 -17.46
N LYS A 521 -5.97 4.27 -17.11
CA LYS A 521 -6.77 5.01 -18.10
C LYS A 521 -5.88 5.81 -19.04
N ILE A 522 -4.92 6.57 -18.51
CA ILE A 522 -3.96 7.37 -19.28
C ILE A 522 -3.21 6.45 -20.26
N ARG A 523 -2.71 5.31 -19.79
CA ARG A 523 -2.01 4.33 -20.62
C ARG A 523 -2.90 3.80 -21.75
N LEU A 524 -4.12 3.38 -21.43
CA LEU A 524 -5.08 2.83 -22.41
C LEU A 524 -5.47 3.87 -23.47
N LEU A 525 -5.76 5.10 -23.05
CA LEU A 525 -6.09 6.20 -23.97
C LEU A 525 -4.90 6.58 -24.84
N ARG A 526 -3.69 6.65 -24.28
CA ARG A 526 -2.46 6.92 -25.03
C ARG A 526 -2.22 5.85 -26.10
N GLU A 527 -2.32 4.57 -25.75
CA GLU A 527 -2.20 3.45 -26.69
C GLU A 527 -3.27 3.52 -27.79
N GLN A 528 -4.51 3.83 -27.42
CA GLN A 528 -5.60 3.99 -28.38
C GLN A 528 -5.32 5.14 -29.36
N PHE A 529 -4.98 6.33 -28.87
CA PHE A 529 -4.76 7.50 -29.72
C PHE A 529 -3.55 7.34 -30.64
N ILE A 530 -2.48 6.67 -30.19
CA ILE A 530 -1.34 6.32 -31.04
C ILE A 530 -1.79 5.36 -32.15
N LYS A 531 -2.52 4.30 -31.82
CA LYS A 531 -3.01 3.32 -32.79
C LYS A 531 -3.95 3.94 -33.83
N GLU A 532 -4.76 4.91 -33.43
CA GLU A 532 -5.69 5.65 -34.31
C GLU A 532 -5.03 6.81 -35.06
N ASN A 533 -3.74 7.09 -34.83
CA ASN A 533 -3.05 8.30 -35.30
C ASN A 533 -3.77 9.63 -34.90
N ASN A 534 -4.46 9.64 -33.76
CA ASN A 534 -5.18 10.80 -33.25
C ASN A 534 -4.24 11.74 -32.48
N THR A 535 -3.43 12.49 -33.22
CA THR A 535 -2.42 13.41 -32.66
C THR A 535 -3.03 14.52 -31.80
N ALA A 536 -4.25 14.98 -32.11
CA ALA A 536 -4.93 16.02 -31.34
C ALA A 536 -5.31 15.54 -29.93
N LYS A 537 -5.96 14.37 -29.81
CA LYS A 537 -6.31 13.81 -28.49
C LYS A 537 -5.06 13.40 -27.70
N LEU A 538 -4.03 12.88 -28.38
CA LEU A 538 -2.75 12.58 -27.75
C LEU A 538 -2.10 13.84 -27.16
N GLN A 539 -2.04 14.94 -27.92
CA GLN A 539 -1.49 16.21 -27.42
C GLN A 539 -2.30 16.78 -26.26
N GLN A 540 -3.62 16.64 -26.29
CA GLN A 540 -4.49 17.05 -25.19
C GLN A 540 -4.19 16.23 -23.92
N LEU A 541 -4.00 14.92 -24.05
CA LEU A 541 -3.64 14.04 -22.94
C LEU A 541 -2.26 14.41 -22.36
N GLU A 542 -1.24 14.62 -23.19
CA GLU A 542 0.09 15.00 -22.70
C GLU A 542 0.11 16.39 -22.04
N THR A 543 -0.72 17.32 -22.55
CA THR A 543 -0.89 18.65 -21.93
C THR A 543 -1.48 18.54 -20.52
N LEU A 544 -2.44 17.63 -20.31
CA LEU A 544 -3.02 17.33 -18.99
C LEU A 544 -1.95 16.89 -17.98
N LEU A 545 -1.00 16.05 -18.42
CA LEU A 545 0.06 15.47 -17.59
C LEU A 545 1.19 16.44 -17.28
N SER A 546 1.48 17.37 -18.19
CA SER A 546 2.65 18.26 -18.13
C SER A 546 2.84 19.02 -16.82
N SER A 547 1.74 19.27 -16.09
CA SER A 547 1.76 20.00 -14.82
C SER A 547 2.20 19.17 -13.61
N PHE A 548 2.23 17.83 -13.71
CA PHE A 548 2.58 16.93 -12.60
C PHE A 548 4.09 16.88 -12.37
N GLN A 549 4.69 17.99 -11.96
CA GLN A 549 6.11 18.09 -11.59
C GLN A 549 6.24 18.38 -10.09
N LEU A 550 7.28 17.83 -9.45
CA LEU A 550 7.51 18.02 -8.01
C LEU A 550 7.56 19.50 -7.61
N ASP A 551 8.24 20.34 -8.39
CA ASP A 551 8.34 21.78 -8.12
C ASP A 551 6.99 22.51 -8.20
N THR A 552 6.02 21.99 -8.95
CA THR A 552 4.68 22.59 -9.04
C THR A 552 3.93 22.47 -7.71
N LEU A 553 4.23 21.45 -6.90
CA LEU A 553 3.63 21.28 -5.57
C LEU A 553 4.05 22.36 -4.56
N LYS A 554 5.08 23.16 -4.87
CA LYS A 554 5.49 24.30 -4.04
C LYS A 554 4.51 25.47 -4.12
N THR A 555 3.75 25.58 -5.22
CA THR A 555 2.87 26.72 -5.49
C THR A 555 1.42 26.32 -5.76
N ARG A 556 1.14 25.04 -5.96
CA ARG A 556 -0.20 24.52 -6.23
C ARG A 556 -0.44 23.23 -5.45
N SER A 557 -1.62 23.10 -4.85
CA SER A 557 -1.96 21.90 -4.10
C SER A 557 -2.11 20.68 -5.03
N ALA A 558 -1.78 19.49 -4.51
CA ALA A 558 -2.02 18.24 -5.22
C ALA A 558 -3.51 18.07 -5.59
N ALA A 559 -4.43 18.52 -4.72
CA ALA A 559 -5.87 18.46 -4.95
C ALA A 559 -6.28 19.25 -6.20
N ASP A 560 -5.84 20.51 -6.33
CA ASP A 560 -6.16 21.34 -7.50
C ASP A 560 -5.63 20.72 -8.80
N MET A 561 -4.48 20.07 -8.74
CA MET A 561 -3.86 19.42 -9.90
C MET A 561 -4.65 18.17 -10.29
N VAL A 562 -4.90 17.28 -9.33
CA VAL A 562 -5.61 16.00 -9.52
C VAL A 562 -7.04 16.24 -10.01
N GLN A 563 -7.80 17.13 -9.35
CA GLN A 563 -9.20 17.40 -9.75
C GLN A 563 -9.29 17.93 -11.18
N LYS A 564 -8.44 18.90 -11.55
CA LYS A 564 -8.39 19.43 -12.92
C LYS A 564 -8.03 18.35 -13.92
N ALA A 565 -7.07 17.49 -13.58
CA ALA A 565 -6.60 16.42 -14.44
C ALA A 565 -7.66 15.34 -14.65
N GLN A 566 -8.28 14.85 -13.58
CA GLN A 566 -9.34 13.84 -13.65
C GLN A 566 -10.57 14.35 -14.37
N ALA A 567 -10.94 15.62 -14.19
CA ALA A 567 -12.01 16.23 -14.97
C ALA A 567 -11.72 16.13 -16.48
N GLY A 568 -10.50 16.52 -16.91
CA GLY A 568 -10.09 16.40 -18.31
C GLY A 568 -9.99 14.96 -18.81
N LEU A 569 -9.48 14.04 -17.98
CA LEU A 569 -9.34 12.62 -18.33
C LEU A 569 -10.69 11.96 -18.59
N ASN A 570 -11.72 12.34 -17.83
CA ASN A 570 -13.07 11.79 -17.96
C ASN A 570 -13.91 12.45 -19.08
N GLU A 571 -13.34 13.37 -19.86
CA GLU A 571 -13.95 13.89 -21.09
C GLU A 571 -13.51 13.16 -22.37
N PHE A 572 -12.47 12.32 -22.31
CA PHE A 572 -12.06 11.47 -23.43
C PHE A 572 -13.05 10.32 -23.65
#